data_AF-A0A7S3ECR8-F1
#
_entry.id   AF-A0A7S3ECR8-F1
#
_cell.length_a   1.000
_cell.length_b   1.000
_cell.length_c   1.000
_cell.angle_alpha   90.00
_cell.angle_beta   90.00
_cell.angle_gamma   90.00
#
_symmetry.space_group_name_H-M   'P 1'
#
loop_
_entity.id
_entity.type
_entity.pdbx_description
1 polymer ?
#
loop_
_entity_poly.entity_id
_entity_poly.type
_entity_poly.pdbx_seq_one_letter_code
_entity_poly.pdbx_strand_id
1 'polypeptide(L)'
;MAKELLLRISRSQEIDRKLSTALAESQLDQIVEAVSDLENETLWHEEEESTRALSKALNREYKSRITDAKERATMLRDEIEAAKAAEEQQRRAEREVLARLEKASKTGSPADIERCLLELVDFSSKNTEVRASVNGIKKSFQKLVKNERKKLRQACATEDRETIKNAHQQALEMNLRALKSDVAAAETALLRLEERELVLSEMESAVDARDLPALQRIKVRLEELGMLDDAERVKAAVDTIQKEERAKKQLKFAVDANRQVLEDMRRGESTWPDGRRLMDLIKRGRQFDSSAELVADAEKLAGELGAAGADFITSAVSTEEPRSIASAIEAYNKAFNVGEMTEASKQLFDLDRGMIALEDAKSSLARIQLEEQAKELAEAEAQAAAMKAAIEARNRDEVEEDTQDAPSEEQGEVPLDDTQNVFEDGISDNNSSETAVCTHYYLWKGGTSVACSRCGNERNSTNLEWLARVKKRTVKGMDMDDLVIPDATRETQEIEYPVQNGYVPASHLADLGLREHKIPPFDVTAKGLHDRPFIPATGRERPVEVTPLRTAPVMEDSTADISEEFAMQNFGFDIDAIIDDS
;
A
#
# COMPACT_ATOMS: atom_id res chain seq x y z
N MET A 1 -60.47 -71.39 -68.94
CA MET A 1 -60.42 -72.09 -67.64
C MET A 1 -58.99 -72.34 -67.12
N ALA A 2 -58.22 -73.38 -67.50
CA ALA A 2 -56.90 -73.61 -66.88
C ALA A 2 -55.88 -72.48 -67.11
N LYS A 3 -55.84 -71.93 -68.33
CA LYS A 3 -55.00 -70.78 -68.69
C LYS A 3 -55.41 -69.48 -67.97
N GLU A 4 -56.69 -69.34 -67.68
CA GLU A 4 -57.28 -68.16 -67.04
C GLU A 4 -57.04 -68.18 -65.52
N LEU A 5 -57.18 -69.35 -64.89
CA LEU A 5 -56.78 -69.60 -63.51
C LEU A 5 -55.29 -69.29 -63.29
N LEU A 6 -54.41 -69.72 -64.20
CA LEU A 6 -52.97 -69.42 -64.11
C LEU A 6 -52.68 -67.91 -64.24
N LEU A 7 -53.41 -67.22 -65.11
CA LEU A 7 -53.26 -65.77 -65.30
C LEU A 7 -53.69 -65.00 -64.06
N ARG A 8 -54.79 -65.44 -63.42
CA ARG A 8 -55.28 -64.90 -62.15
C ARG A 8 -54.34 -65.18 -61.00
N ILE A 9 -53.82 -66.41 -60.85
CA ILE A 9 -52.80 -66.75 -59.84
C ILE A 9 -51.55 -65.88 -60.02
N SER A 10 -51.08 -65.70 -61.26
CA SER A 10 -49.95 -64.81 -61.55
C SER A 10 -50.24 -63.36 -61.15
N ARG A 11 -51.47 -62.89 -61.36
CA ARG A 11 -51.91 -61.55 -60.97
C ARG A 11 -52.00 -61.40 -59.45
N SER A 12 -52.56 -62.38 -58.74
CA SER A 12 -52.61 -62.41 -57.28
C SER A 12 -51.20 -62.40 -56.68
N GLN A 13 -50.24 -63.13 -57.25
CA GLN A 13 -48.83 -63.08 -56.85
C GLN A 13 -48.17 -61.72 -57.13
N GLU A 14 -48.56 -61.03 -58.19
CA GLU A 14 -48.06 -59.69 -58.49
C GLU A 14 -48.60 -58.66 -57.49
N ILE A 15 -49.90 -58.69 -57.20
CA ILE A 15 -50.54 -57.85 -56.18
C ILE A 15 -49.91 -58.11 -54.81
N ASP A 16 -49.66 -59.37 -54.49
CA ASP A 16 -49.01 -59.81 -53.26
C ASP A 16 -47.57 -59.27 -53.10
N ARG A 17 -46.79 -59.24 -54.18
CA ARG A 17 -45.47 -58.59 -54.19
C ARG A 17 -45.59 -57.08 -53.99
N LYS A 18 -46.55 -56.43 -54.65
CA LYS A 18 -46.80 -54.98 -54.46
C LYS A 18 -47.17 -54.67 -53.01
N LEU A 19 -48.04 -55.49 -52.42
CA LEU A 19 -48.42 -55.39 -51.01
C LEU A 19 -47.20 -55.52 -50.08
N SER A 20 -46.32 -56.49 -50.33
CA SER A 20 -45.09 -56.66 -49.56
C SER A 20 -44.14 -55.47 -49.67
N THR A 21 -43.94 -54.92 -50.87
CA THR A 21 -43.12 -53.72 -51.05
C THR A 21 -43.74 -52.52 -50.33
N ALA A 22 -45.05 -52.31 -50.48
CA ALA A 22 -45.76 -51.21 -49.83
C ALA A 22 -45.72 -51.31 -48.29
N LEU A 23 -45.83 -52.52 -47.73
CA LEU A 23 -45.67 -52.78 -46.29
C LEU A 23 -44.24 -52.49 -45.81
N ALA A 24 -43.22 -52.89 -46.58
CA ALA A 24 -41.82 -52.64 -46.26
C ALA A 24 -41.49 -51.13 -46.27
N GLU A 25 -42.08 -50.39 -47.21
CA GLU A 25 -41.89 -48.93 -47.34
C GLU A 25 -42.86 -48.10 -46.49
N SER A 26 -43.80 -48.74 -45.77
CA SER A 26 -44.83 -48.08 -44.96
C SER A 26 -45.68 -47.05 -45.73
N GLN A 27 -45.97 -47.34 -47.00
CA GLN A 27 -46.73 -46.45 -47.88
C GLN A 27 -48.23 -46.74 -47.78
N LEU A 28 -48.91 -46.02 -46.88
CA LEU A 28 -50.33 -46.24 -46.55
C LEU A 28 -51.23 -46.36 -47.79
N ASP A 29 -51.10 -45.44 -48.76
CA ASP A 29 -51.95 -45.41 -49.96
C ASP A 29 -51.77 -46.67 -50.82
N GLN A 30 -50.53 -47.15 -50.98
CA GLN A 30 -50.22 -48.35 -51.75
C GLN A 30 -50.63 -49.64 -51.02
N ILE A 31 -50.55 -49.66 -49.68
CA ILE A 31 -51.07 -50.77 -48.87
C ILE A 31 -52.59 -50.87 -49.04
N VAL A 32 -53.31 -49.75 -48.95
CA VAL A 32 -54.78 -49.71 -49.12
C VAL A 32 -55.19 -50.15 -50.52
N GLU A 33 -54.50 -49.68 -51.57
CA GLU A 33 -54.75 -50.08 -52.96
C GLU A 33 -54.48 -51.57 -53.19
N ALA A 34 -53.32 -52.08 -52.75
CA ALA A 34 -52.96 -53.48 -52.92
C ALA A 34 -53.86 -54.44 -52.13
N VAL A 35 -54.34 -54.02 -50.94
CA VAL A 35 -55.35 -54.77 -50.17
C VAL A 35 -56.66 -54.85 -50.94
N SER A 36 -57.16 -53.73 -51.48
CA SER A 36 -58.40 -53.70 -52.28
C SER A 36 -58.30 -54.59 -53.53
N ASP A 37 -57.18 -54.54 -54.25
CA ASP A 37 -56.92 -55.41 -55.40
C ASP A 37 -56.88 -56.90 -55.02
N LEU A 38 -56.25 -57.22 -53.89
CA LEU A 38 -56.17 -58.60 -53.40
C LEU A 38 -57.54 -59.10 -52.92
N GLU A 39 -58.36 -58.24 -52.31
CA GLU A 39 -59.74 -58.54 -51.94
C GLU A 39 -60.61 -58.89 -53.16
N ASN A 40 -60.50 -58.09 -54.22
CA ASN A 40 -61.21 -58.32 -55.48
C ASN A 40 -60.80 -59.66 -56.13
N GLU A 41 -59.52 -60.04 -56.07
CA GLU A 41 -59.06 -61.35 -56.55
C GLU A 41 -59.48 -62.50 -55.63
N THR A 42 -59.51 -62.31 -54.30
CA THR A 42 -60.02 -63.34 -53.38
C THR A 42 -61.52 -63.59 -53.55
N LEU A 43 -62.33 -62.55 -53.79
CA LEU A 43 -63.76 -62.67 -54.12
C LEU A 43 -63.97 -63.52 -55.39
N TRP A 44 -63.14 -63.29 -56.41
CA TRP A 44 -63.19 -64.11 -57.62
C TRP A 44 -62.84 -65.58 -57.34
N HIS A 45 -61.83 -65.83 -56.49
CA HIS A 45 -61.45 -67.18 -56.06
C HIS A 45 -62.53 -67.88 -55.22
N GLU A 46 -63.37 -67.14 -54.49
CA GLU A 46 -64.57 -67.64 -53.78
C GLU A 46 -65.70 -68.01 -54.74
N GLU A 47 -65.91 -67.24 -55.80
CA GLU A 47 -66.92 -67.54 -56.82
C GLU A 47 -66.54 -68.79 -57.65
N GLU A 48 -65.23 -69.00 -57.93
CA GLU A 48 -64.71 -70.18 -58.64
C GLU A 48 -64.50 -71.41 -57.72
N GLU A 49 -64.68 -71.25 -56.41
CA GLU A 49 -64.30 -72.17 -55.33
C GLU A 49 -65.05 -73.51 -55.34
N SER A 50 -66.10 -73.64 -56.16
CA SER A 50 -66.89 -74.86 -56.26
C SER A 50 -66.14 -76.05 -56.89
N THR A 51 -64.94 -75.86 -57.48
CA THR A 51 -64.30 -76.95 -58.26
C THR A 51 -62.87 -77.35 -57.92
N ARG A 52 -62.04 -76.59 -57.15
CA ARG A 52 -60.59 -76.94 -57.00
C ARG A 52 -59.96 -76.65 -55.62
N ALA A 53 -59.25 -77.65 -55.09
CA ALA A 53 -58.56 -77.59 -53.79
C ALA A 53 -57.43 -76.54 -53.71
N LEU A 54 -56.74 -76.26 -54.83
CA LEU A 54 -55.66 -75.25 -54.88
C LEU A 54 -56.19 -73.83 -54.62
N SER A 55 -57.39 -73.51 -55.11
CA SER A 55 -58.04 -72.20 -54.88
C SER A 55 -58.34 -71.98 -53.41
N LYS A 56 -58.80 -73.03 -52.70
CA LYS A 56 -59.10 -72.97 -51.26
C LYS A 56 -57.87 -72.70 -50.39
N ALA A 57 -56.72 -73.26 -50.74
CA ALA A 57 -55.48 -73.05 -49.98
C ALA A 57 -54.97 -71.61 -50.16
N LEU A 58 -54.90 -71.14 -51.41
CA LEU A 58 -54.52 -69.75 -51.73
C LEU A 58 -55.48 -68.74 -51.11
N ASN A 59 -56.79 -69.01 -51.14
CA ASN A 59 -57.79 -68.12 -50.56
C ASN A 59 -57.61 -67.95 -49.04
N ARG A 60 -57.30 -69.03 -48.30
CA ARG A 60 -57.01 -68.93 -46.85
C ARG A 60 -55.76 -68.10 -46.56
N GLU A 61 -54.70 -68.30 -47.34
CA GLU A 61 -53.45 -67.55 -47.19
C GLU A 61 -53.65 -66.06 -47.51
N TYR A 62 -54.31 -65.74 -48.63
CA TYR A 62 -54.61 -64.37 -49.00
C TYR A 62 -55.55 -63.68 -48.02
N LYS A 63 -56.58 -64.37 -47.49
CA LYS A 63 -57.46 -63.81 -46.45
C LYS A 63 -56.69 -63.45 -45.17
N SER A 64 -55.80 -64.33 -44.70
CA SER A 64 -54.94 -64.02 -43.55
C SER A 64 -54.11 -62.78 -43.82
N ARG A 65 -53.47 -62.74 -45.00
CA ARG A 65 -52.58 -61.63 -45.38
C ARG A 65 -53.32 -60.31 -45.60
N ILE A 66 -54.53 -60.35 -46.14
CA ILE A 66 -55.44 -59.19 -46.24
C ILE A 66 -55.76 -58.65 -44.84
N THR A 67 -56.01 -59.54 -43.88
CA THR A 67 -56.34 -59.16 -42.50
C THR A 67 -55.15 -58.47 -41.83
N ASP A 68 -53.96 -59.09 -41.90
CA ASP A 68 -52.72 -58.51 -41.35
C ASP A 68 -52.37 -57.16 -42.00
N ALA A 69 -52.54 -57.06 -43.33
CA ALA A 69 -52.28 -55.83 -44.06
C ALA A 69 -53.27 -54.71 -43.71
N LYS A 70 -54.55 -55.04 -43.47
CA LYS A 70 -55.54 -54.07 -42.98
C LYS A 70 -55.20 -53.56 -41.59
N GLU A 71 -54.81 -54.44 -40.67
CA GLU A 71 -54.37 -54.04 -39.33
C GLU A 71 -53.14 -53.13 -39.41
N ARG A 72 -52.15 -53.47 -40.25
CA ARG A 72 -50.97 -52.62 -40.45
C ARG A 72 -51.33 -51.27 -41.08
N ALA A 73 -52.24 -51.23 -42.05
CA ALA A 73 -52.73 -49.98 -42.63
C ALA A 73 -53.45 -49.10 -41.60
N THR A 74 -54.23 -49.70 -40.68
CA THR A 74 -54.85 -48.94 -39.58
C THR A 74 -53.81 -48.35 -38.63
N MET A 75 -52.81 -49.13 -38.21
CA MET A 75 -51.73 -48.62 -37.35
C MET A 75 -50.93 -47.49 -38.03
N LEU A 76 -50.59 -47.63 -39.32
CA LEU A 76 -49.88 -46.59 -40.06
C LEU A 76 -50.73 -45.32 -40.22
N ARG A 77 -52.04 -45.46 -40.41
CA ARG A 77 -52.96 -44.31 -40.42
C ARG A 77 -52.95 -43.60 -39.07
N ASP A 78 -53.07 -44.34 -37.97
CA ASP A 78 -53.05 -43.79 -36.62
C ASP A 78 -51.70 -43.12 -36.30
N GLU A 79 -50.58 -43.72 -36.72
CA GLU A 79 -49.23 -43.13 -36.59
C GLU A 79 -49.09 -41.83 -37.40
N ILE A 80 -49.59 -41.80 -38.65
CA ILE A 80 -49.59 -40.60 -39.49
C ILE A 80 -50.49 -39.51 -38.89
N GLU A 81 -51.67 -39.87 -38.39
CA GLU A 81 -52.58 -38.93 -37.73
C GLU A 81 -51.99 -38.39 -36.42
N ALA A 82 -51.37 -39.24 -35.61
CA ALA A 82 -50.66 -38.83 -34.40
C ALA A 82 -49.47 -37.91 -34.72
N ALA A 83 -48.68 -38.23 -35.76
CA ALA A 83 -47.58 -37.38 -36.20
C ALA A 83 -48.07 -36.02 -36.71
N LYS A 84 -49.16 -35.98 -37.50
CA LYS A 84 -49.80 -34.74 -37.95
C LYS A 84 -50.36 -33.93 -36.78
N ALA A 85 -50.98 -34.58 -35.79
CA ALA A 85 -51.49 -33.94 -34.59
C ALA A 85 -50.35 -33.34 -33.75
N ALA A 86 -49.25 -34.07 -33.58
CA ALA A 86 -48.05 -33.58 -32.90
C ALA A 86 -47.40 -32.40 -33.64
N GLU A 87 -47.31 -32.45 -34.98
CA GLU A 87 -46.80 -31.34 -35.78
C GLU A 87 -47.70 -30.11 -35.69
N GLU A 88 -49.02 -30.26 -35.76
CA GLU A 88 -49.97 -29.15 -35.61
C GLU A 88 -49.94 -28.57 -34.19
N GLN A 89 -49.79 -29.40 -33.16
CA GLN A 89 -49.59 -28.95 -31.78
C GLN A 89 -48.28 -28.17 -31.64
N GLN A 90 -47.20 -28.64 -32.26
CA GLN A 90 -45.93 -27.92 -32.32
C GLN A 90 -46.10 -26.56 -33.04
N ARG A 91 -46.77 -26.51 -34.20
CA ARG A 91 -47.04 -25.26 -34.93
C ARG A 91 -47.89 -24.28 -34.14
N ARG A 92 -48.87 -24.76 -33.37
CA ARG A 92 -49.67 -23.91 -32.47
C ARG A 92 -48.82 -23.32 -31.35
N ALA A 93 -47.98 -24.14 -30.72
CA ALA A 93 -47.04 -23.67 -29.70
C ALA A 93 -46.05 -22.64 -30.27
N GLU A 94 -45.51 -22.87 -31.49
CA GLU A 94 -44.64 -21.91 -32.17
C GLU A 94 -45.34 -20.57 -32.44
N ARG A 95 -46.59 -20.59 -32.93
CA ARG A 95 -47.38 -19.38 -33.18
C ARG A 95 -47.67 -18.62 -31.89
N GLU A 96 -47.99 -19.34 -30.82
CA GLU A 96 -48.27 -18.72 -29.52
C GLU A 96 -47.03 -18.03 -28.95
N VAL A 97 -45.87 -18.71 -28.98
CA VAL A 97 -44.62 -18.12 -28.50
C VAL A 97 -44.19 -16.94 -29.35
N LEU A 98 -44.35 -17.01 -30.68
CA LEU A 98 -44.11 -15.86 -31.57
C LEU A 98 -45.04 -14.68 -31.26
N ALA A 99 -46.33 -14.93 -31.04
CA ALA A 99 -47.27 -13.89 -30.68
C ALA A 99 -46.89 -13.23 -29.34
N ARG A 100 -46.43 -14.02 -28.36
CA ARG A 100 -45.90 -13.50 -27.09
C ARG A 100 -44.63 -12.69 -27.29
N LEU A 101 -43.69 -13.16 -28.10
CA LEU A 101 -42.44 -12.48 -28.40
C LEU A 101 -42.66 -11.16 -29.15
N GLU A 102 -43.56 -11.14 -30.14
CA GLU A 102 -43.97 -9.91 -30.83
C GLU A 102 -44.66 -8.94 -29.88
N LYS A 103 -45.54 -9.42 -29.01
CA LYS A 103 -46.20 -8.59 -28.00
C LYS A 103 -45.15 -7.97 -27.07
N ALA A 104 -44.21 -8.76 -26.55
CA ALA A 104 -43.12 -8.28 -25.72
C ALA A 104 -42.27 -7.23 -26.45
N SER A 105 -41.92 -7.49 -27.71
CA SER A 105 -41.19 -6.54 -28.56
C SER A 105 -41.95 -5.23 -28.79
N LYS A 106 -43.29 -5.28 -28.93
CA LYS A 106 -44.13 -4.07 -29.10
C LYS A 106 -44.30 -3.29 -27.80
N THR A 107 -44.39 -3.97 -26.66
CA THR A 107 -44.45 -3.31 -25.34
C THR A 107 -43.13 -2.66 -24.94
N GLY A 108 -42.02 -3.06 -25.57
CA GLY A 108 -40.69 -2.54 -25.25
C GLY A 108 -40.13 -3.02 -23.91
N SER A 109 -40.81 -3.96 -23.22
CA SER A 109 -40.37 -4.55 -21.95
C SER A 109 -39.18 -5.50 -22.17
N PRO A 110 -37.95 -5.12 -21.77
CA PRO A 110 -36.78 -5.96 -22.01
C PRO A 110 -36.84 -7.28 -21.24
N ALA A 111 -37.40 -7.27 -20.02
CA ALA A 111 -37.55 -8.45 -19.18
C ALA A 111 -38.49 -9.50 -19.78
N ASP A 112 -39.60 -9.07 -20.41
CA ASP A 112 -40.52 -10.00 -21.06
C ASP A 112 -39.91 -10.59 -22.35
N ILE A 113 -39.10 -9.80 -23.07
CA ILE A 113 -38.34 -10.32 -24.22
C ILE A 113 -37.34 -11.38 -23.76
N GLU A 114 -36.59 -11.14 -22.67
CA GLU A 114 -35.65 -12.12 -22.13
C GLU A 114 -36.35 -13.41 -21.70
N ARG A 115 -37.49 -13.31 -21.01
CA ARG A 115 -38.29 -14.47 -20.58
C ARG A 115 -38.75 -15.30 -21.79
N CYS A 116 -39.31 -14.65 -22.81
CA CYS A 116 -39.74 -15.33 -24.03
C CYS A 116 -38.57 -15.98 -24.78
N LEU A 117 -37.41 -15.31 -24.85
CA LEU A 117 -36.22 -15.86 -25.49
C LEU A 117 -35.64 -17.07 -24.72
N LEU A 118 -35.74 -17.10 -23.40
CA LEU A 118 -35.32 -18.24 -22.57
C LEU A 118 -36.24 -19.45 -22.76
N GLU A 119 -37.56 -19.24 -22.83
CA GLU A 119 -38.53 -20.30 -23.16
C GLU A 119 -38.30 -20.88 -24.57
N LEU A 120 -37.72 -20.07 -25.48
CA LEU A 120 -37.40 -20.48 -26.85
C LEU A 120 -36.07 -21.22 -26.99
N VAL A 121 -35.21 -21.28 -25.97
CA VAL A 121 -33.90 -21.97 -26.07
C VAL A 121 -34.08 -23.45 -26.38
N ASP A 122 -35.13 -24.07 -25.83
CA ASP A 122 -35.44 -25.49 -26.04
C ASP A 122 -36.23 -25.75 -27.33
N PHE A 123 -36.63 -24.69 -28.04
CA PHE A 123 -37.48 -24.78 -29.22
C PHE A 123 -36.64 -24.93 -30.50
N SER A 124 -36.39 -26.17 -30.94
CA SER A 124 -35.80 -26.44 -32.26
C SER A 124 -36.85 -26.35 -33.37
N SER A 125 -37.33 -25.15 -33.69
CA SER A 125 -38.29 -25.00 -34.79
C SER A 125 -37.65 -25.36 -36.14
N LYS A 126 -38.31 -26.22 -36.92
CA LYS A 126 -37.95 -26.50 -38.33
C LYS A 126 -38.39 -25.37 -39.27
N ASN A 127 -39.29 -24.50 -38.83
CA ASN A 127 -39.82 -23.42 -39.64
C ASN A 127 -38.78 -22.28 -39.77
N THR A 128 -38.36 -22.02 -41.00
CA THR A 128 -37.33 -21.02 -41.32
C THR A 128 -37.75 -19.59 -41.01
N GLU A 129 -39.05 -19.27 -41.13
CA GLU A 129 -39.58 -17.92 -40.86
C GLU A 129 -39.59 -17.60 -39.37
N VAL A 130 -40.07 -18.55 -38.55
CA VAL A 130 -40.05 -18.45 -37.08
C VAL A 130 -38.62 -18.24 -36.61
N ARG A 131 -37.68 -19.05 -37.12
CA ARG A 131 -36.26 -18.95 -36.78
C ARG A 131 -35.67 -17.60 -37.17
N ALA A 132 -36.02 -17.06 -38.33
CA ALA A 132 -35.56 -15.75 -38.78
C ALA A 132 -36.06 -14.62 -37.86
N SER A 133 -37.34 -14.64 -37.49
CA SER A 133 -37.95 -13.66 -36.58
C SER A 133 -37.32 -13.69 -35.19
N VAL A 134 -37.21 -14.88 -34.59
CA VAL A 134 -36.57 -15.09 -33.28
C VAL A 134 -35.12 -14.59 -33.30
N ASN A 135 -34.37 -14.89 -34.37
CA ASN A 135 -33.00 -14.41 -34.52
C ASN A 135 -32.90 -12.89 -34.65
N GLY A 136 -33.86 -12.24 -35.32
CA GLY A 136 -33.94 -10.78 -35.39
C GLY A 136 -34.11 -10.15 -34.01
N ILE A 137 -35.09 -10.64 -33.24
CA ILE A 137 -35.38 -10.15 -31.88
C ILE A 137 -34.22 -10.43 -30.93
N LYS A 138 -33.61 -11.63 -31.02
CA LYS A 138 -32.41 -11.99 -30.27
C LYS A 138 -31.25 -11.03 -30.52
N LYS A 139 -30.97 -10.66 -31.78
CA LYS A 139 -29.91 -9.69 -32.12
C LYS A 139 -30.18 -8.31 -31.52
N SER A 140 -31.43 -7.82 -31.62
CA SER A 140 -31.83 -6.54 -31.05
C SER A 140 -31.70 -6.54 -29.52
N PHE A 141 -32.15 -7.61 -28.85
CA PHE A 141 -32.01 -7.78 -27.40
C PHE A 141 -30.54 -7.85 -26.97
N GLN A 142 -29.71 -8.61 -27.68
CA GLN A 142 -28.26 -8.68 -27.42
C GLN A 142 -27.59 -7.33 -27.56
N LYS A 143 -27.98 -6.50 -28.55
CA LYS A 143 -27.45 -5.14 -28.71
C LYS A 143 -27.85 -4.25 -27.53
N LEU A 144 -29.08 -4.34 -27.06
CA LEU A 144 -29.57 -3.63 -25.88
C LEU A 144 -28.78 -4.03 -24.62
N VAL A 145 -28.65 -5.34 -24.34
CA VAL A 145 -27.86 -5.84 -23.20
C VAL A 145 -26.40 -5.37 -23.30
N LYS A 146 -25.79 -5.44 -24.49
CA LYS A 146 -24.41 -4.98 -24.69
C LYS A 146 -24.24 -3.48 -24.40
N ASN A 147 -25.20 -2.67 -24.81
CA ASN A 147 -25.18 -1.23 -24.56
C ASN A 147 -25.31 -0.92 -23.07
N GLU A 148 -26.21 -1.60 -22.35
CA GLU A 148 -26.40 -1.38 -20.91
C GLU A 148 -25.21 -1.88 -20.09
N ARG A 149 -24.63 -3.03 -20.44
CA ARG A 149 -23.34 -3.46 -19.85
C ARG A 149 -22.25 -2.42 -20.05
N LYS A 150 -22.17 -1.84 -21.25
CA LYS A 150 -21.19 -0.79 -21.54
C LYS A 150 -21.43 0.44 -20.66
N LYS A 151 -22.68 0.90 -20.51
CA LYS A 151 -23.02 2.04 -19.65
C LYS A 151 -22.68 1.77 -18.18
N LEU A 152 -23.05 0.62 -17.63
CA LEU A 152 -22.73 0.25 -16.25
C LEU A 152 -21.22 0.23 -16.01
N ARG A 153 -20.45 -0.40 -16.90
CA ARG A 153 -18.98 -0.45 -16.79
C ARG A 153 -18.34 0.92 -16.93
N GLN A 154 -18.84 1.75 -17.85
CA GLN A 154 -18.38 3.12 -18.02
C GLN A 154 -18.68 3.96 -16.76
N ALA A 155 -19.87 3.83 -16.19
CA ALA A 155 -20.22 4.48 -14.93
C ALA A 155 -19.31 4.01 -13.79
N CYS A 156 -19.05 2.71 -13.65
CA CYS A 156 -18.13 2.19 -12.63
C CYS A 156 -16.70 2.72 -12.80
N ALA A 157 -16.29 3.03 -14.03
CA ALA A 157 -14.97 3.58 -14.33
C ALA A 157 -14.84 5.09 -14.04
N THR A 158 -15.94 5.84 -13.88
CA THR A 158 -15.85 7.28 -13.56
C THR A 158 -15.58 7.53 -12.08
N GLU A 159 -15.71 6.50 -11.21
CA GLU A 159 -15.64 6.62 -9.75
C GLU A 159 -16.58 7.68 -9.14
N ASP A 160 -17.60 8.11 -9.90
CA ASP A 160 -18.60 9.08 -9.45
C ASP A 160 -19.83 8.36 -8.87
N ARG A 161 -20.11 8.59 -7.60
CA ARG A 161 -21.17 7.91 -6.84
C ARG A 161 -22.55 8.10 -7.48
N GLU A 162 -22.89 9.31 -7.92
CA GLU A 162 -24.20 9.59 -8.51
C GLU A 162 -24.35 8.91 -9.87
N THR A 163 -23.33 8.99 -10.73
CA THR A 163 -23.34 8.33 -12.04
C THR A 163 -23.48 6.81 -11.91
N ILE A 164 -22.75 6.17 -10.99
CA ILE A 164 -22.87 4.73 -10.75
C ILE A 164 -24.26 4.39 -10.21
N LYS A 165 -24.77 5.14 -9.24
CA LYS A 165 -26.08 4.89 -8.63
C LYS A 165 -27.21 5.00 -9.66
N ASN A 166 -27.16 6.01 -10.52
CA ASN A 166 -28.15 6.18 -11.59
C ASN A 166 -28.09 5.03 -12.61
N ALA A 167 -26.89 4.62 -13.04
CA ALA A 167 -26.72 3.50 -13.96
C ALA A 167 -27.14 2.16 -13.34
N HIS A 168 -26.81 1.93 -12.08
CA HIS A 168 -27.22 0.76 -11.29
C HIS A 168 -28.74 0.68 -11.15
N GLN A 169 -29.39 1.79 -10.76
CA GLN A 169 -30.84 1.88 -10.65
C GLN A 169 -31.54 1.62 -11.99
N GLN A 170 -31.04 2.23 -13.07
CA GLN A 170 -31.55 1.97 -14.42
C GLN A 170 -31.46 0.49 -14.80
N ALA A 171 -30.35 -0.18 -14.49
CA ALA A 171 -30.17 -1.61 -14.78
C ALA A 171 -31.08 -2.51 -13.92
N LEU A 172 -31.34 -2.14 -12.66
CA LEU A 172 -32.30 -2.82 -11.78
C LEU A 172 -33.74 -2.70 -12.32
N GLU A 173 -34.13 -1.51 -12.77
CA GLU A 173 -35.46 -1.27 -13.35
C GLU A 173 -35.70 -2.10 -14.63
N MET A 174 -34.65 -2.38 -15.40
CA MET A 174 -34.75 -3.27 -16.56
C MET A 174 -34.93 -4.74 -16.17
N ASN A 175 -34.53 -5.13 -14.95
CA ASN A 175 -34.67 -6.46 -14.37
C ASN A 175 -34.22 -7.60 -15.31
N LEU A 176 -33.09 -7.39 -15.99
CA LEU A 176 -32.53 -8.35 -16.94
C LEU A 176 -31.57 -9.32 -16.23
N ARG A 177 -31.84 -10.62 -16.35
CA ARG A 177 -30.98 -11.69 -15.83
C ARG A 177 -29.58 -11.63 -16.44
N ALA A 178 -29.48 -11.27 -17.71
CA ALA A 178 -28.22 -11.08 -18.41
C ALA A 178 -27.34 -9.96 -17.82
N LEU A 179 -27.89 -9.02 -17.05
CA LEU A 179 -27.14 -7.93 -16.40
C LEU A 179 -26.74 -8.24 -14.96
N LYS A 180 -27.18 -9.37 -14.38
CA LYS A 180 -27.01 -9.68 -12.94
C LYS A 180 -25.57 -9.51 -12.43
N SER A 181 -24.57 -9.97 -13.20
CA SER A 181 -23.16 -9.86 -12.79
C SER A 181 -22.65 -8.42 -12.84
N ASP A 182 -23.05 -7.64 -13.85
CA ASP A 182 -22.61 -6.24 -13.99
C ASP A 182 -23.31 -5.35 -12.94
N VAL A 183 -24.57 -5.65 -12.60
CA VAL A 183 -25.32 -5.00 -11.51
C VAL A 183 -24.64 -5.24 -10.16
N ALA A 184 -24.29 -6.50 -9.84
CA ALA A 184 -23.59 -6.83 -8.60
C ALA A 184 -22.20 -6.16 -8.51
N ALA A 185 -21.50 -6.03 -9.63
CA ALA A 185 -20.24 -5.30 -9.69
C ALA A 185 -20.43 -3.79 -9.42
N ALA A 186 -21.47 -3.18 -9.99
CA ALA A 186 -21.80 -1.78 -9.73
C ALA A 186 -22.25 -1.54 -8.28
N GLU A 187 -23.01 -2.46 -7.68
CA GLU A 187 -23.38 -2.43 -6.26
C GLU A 187 -22.13 -2.48 -5.37
N THR A 188 -21.20 -3.38 -5.66
CA THR A 188 -19.92 -3.48 -4.94
C THR A 188 -19.10 -2.20 -5.07
N ALA A 189 -19.07 -1.59 -6.26
CA ALA A 189 -18.39 -0.31 -6.48
C ALA A 189 -19.03 0.83 -5.67
N LEU A 190 -20.37 0.88 -5.57
CA LEU A 190 -21.07 1.85 -4.73
C LEU A 190 -20.74 1.68 -3.25
N LEU A 191 -20.79 0.46 -2.73
CA LEU A 191 -20.43 0.18 -1.34
C LEU A 191 -19.00 0.61 -1.02
N ARG A 192 -18.07 0.35 -1.95
CA ARG A 192 -16.67 0.80 -1.80
C ARG A 192 -16.57 2.33 -1.75
N LEU A 193 -17.28 3.06 -2.61
CA LEU A 193 -17.26 4.53 -2.59
C LEU A 193 -17.88 5.09 -1.31
N GLU A 194 -18.98 4.50 -0.83
CA GLU A 194 -19.60 4.89 0.44
C GLU A 194 -18.66 4.66 1.63
N GLU A 195 -17.93 3.54 1.63
CA GLU A 195 -16.91 3.29 2.64
C GLU A 195 -15.75 4.28 2.55
N ARG A 196 -15.28 4.63 1.35
CA ARG A 196 -14.25 5.67 1.16
C ARG A 196 -14.69 7.02 1.75
N GLU A 197 -15.90 7.47 1.42
CA GLU A 197 -16.45 8.73 1.95
C GLU A 197 -16.56 8.72 3.48
N LEU A 198 -17.01 7.60 4.07
CA LEU A 198 -17.09 7.43 5.51
C LEU A 198 -15.70 7.51 6.17
N VAL A 199 -14.71 6.79 5.63
CA VAL A 199 -13.34 6.78 6.17
C VAL A 199 -12.69 8.16 6.08
N LEU A 200 -12.94 8.91 5.01
CA LEU A 200 -12.47 10.30 4.89
C LEU A 200 -13.12 11.22 5.93
N SER A 201 -14.42 11.08 6.19
CA SER A 201 -15.09 11.85 7.23
C SER A 201 -14.58 11.50 8.64
N GLU A 202 -14.35 10.20 8.90
CA GLU A 202 -13.72 9.74 10.15
C GLU A 202 -12.28 10.26 10.29
N MET A 203 -11.53 10.33 9.19
CA MET A 203 -10.18 10.89 9.14
C MET A 203 -10.18 12.35 9.57
N GLU A 204 -11.03 13.19 8.98
CA GLU A 204 -11.14 14.62 9.32
C GLU A 204 -11.48 14.79 10.81
N SER A 205 -12.49 14.05 11.30
CA SER A 205 -12.86 14.09 12.71
C SER A 205 -11.73 13.63 13.64
N ALA A 206 -10.96 12.60 13.26
CA ALA A 206 -9.84 12.10 14.05
C ALA A 206 -8.64 13.05 14.04
N VAL A 207 -8.40 13.77 12.94
CA VAL A 207 -7.38 14.82 12.86
C VAL A 207 -7.76 15.99 13.77
N ASP A 208 -9.02 16.45 13.70
CA ASP A 208 -9.53 17.53 14.54
C ASP A 208 -9.49 17.17 16.03
N ALA A 209 -9.90 15.94 16.38
CA ALA A 209 -9.84 15.42 17.73
C ALA A 209 -8.42 15.05 18.19
N ARG A 210 -7.45 15.02 17.27
CA ARG A 210 -6.06 14.57 17.49
C ARG A 210 -5.98 13.16 18.10
N ASP A 211 -6.87 12.25 17.68
CA ASP A 211 -6.93 10.87 18.17
C ASP A 211 -5.93 9.98 17.42
N LEU A 212 -4.72 9.84 17.97
CA LEU A 212 -3.64 9.03 17.41
C LEU A 212 -4.04 7.56 17.14
N PRO A 213 -4.65 6.82 18.11
CA PRO A 213 -5.15 5.47 17.84
C PRO A 213 -6.16 5.40 16.69
N ALA A 214 -7.09 6.36 16.58
CA ALA A 214 -8.05 6.39 15.48
C ALA A 214 -7.36 6.61 14.13
N LEU A 215 -6.45 7.59 14.04
CA LEU A 215 -5.68 7.84 12.83
C LEU A 215 -4.89 6.62 12.36
N GLN A 216 -4.30 5.85 13.28
CA GLN A 216 -3.59 4.62 12.93
C GLN A 216 -4.52 3.55 12.33
N ARG A 217 -5.74 3.38 12.88
CA ARG A 217 -6.75 2.46 12.31
C ARG A 217 -7.24 2.93 10.94
N ILE A 218 -7.49 4.24 10.81
CA ILE A 218 -7.94 4.87 9.56
C ILE A 218 -6.89 4.72 8.47
N LYS A 219 -5.59 4.87 8.79
CA LYS A 219 -4.49 4.64 7.85
C LYS A 219 -4.55 3.26 7.22
N VAL A 220 -4.73 2.22 8.02
CA VAL A 220 -4.81 0.82 7.52
C VAL A 220 -6.03 0.65 6.61
N ARG A 221 -7.19 1.19 7.00
CA ARG A 221 -8.41 1.13 6.17
C ARG A 221 -8.23 1.86 4.83
N LEU A 222 -7.55 3.01 4.81
CA LEU A 222 -7.24 3.73 3.57
C LEU A 222 -6.30 2.92 2.67
N GLU A 223 -5.30 2.23 3.23
CA GLU A 223 -4.42 1.32 2.50
C GLU A 223 -5.19 0.14 1.89
N GLU A 224 -6.11 -0.47 2.65
CA GLU A 224 -6.99 -1.56 2.19
C GLU A 224 -7.95 -1.11 1.06
N LEU A 225 -8.42 0.14 1.12
CA LEU A 225 -9.25 0.75 0.07
C LEU A 225 -8.46 1.20 -1.15
N GLY A 226 -7.13 1.10 -1.12
CA GLY A 226 -6.22 1.53 -2.20
C GLY A 226 -6.06 3.05 -2.30
N MET A 227 -6.36 3.79 -1.24
CA MET A 227 -6.25 5.26 -1.16
C MET A 227 -4.91 5.66 -0.54
N LEU A 228 -3.83 5.44 -1.28
CA LEU A 228 -2.46 5.58 -0.76
C LEU A 228 -2.11 7.02 -0.39
N ASP A 229 -2.51 8.00 -1.21
CA ASP A 229 -2.21 9.42 -0.96
C ASP A 229 -2.86 9.91 0.34
N ASP A 230 -4.11 9.52 0.61
CA ASP A 230 -4.78 9.85 1.86
C ASP A 230 -4.18 9.11 3.06
N ALA A 231 -3.75 7.85 2.87
CA ALA A 231 -3.01 7.13 3.91
C ALA A 231 -1.67 7.80 4.27
N GLU A 232 -0.97 8.38 3.28
CA GLU A 232 0.23 9.19 3.50
C GLU A 232 -0.08 10.51 4.22
N ARG A 233 -1.20 11.17 3.89
CA ARG A 233 -1.68 12.36 4.62
C ARG A 233 -1.95 12.03 6.09
N VAL A 234 -2.61 10.90 6.37
CA VAL A 234 -2.84 10.43 7.75
C VAL A 234 -1.52 10.16 8.47
N LYS A 235 -0.55 9.53 7.80
CA LYS A 235 0.78 9.30 8.37
C LYS A 235 1.47 10.62 8.74
N ALA A 236 1.43 11.62 7.86
CA ALA A 236 2.00 12.94 8.12
C ALA A 236 1.31 13.63 9.32
N ALA A 237 -0.02 13.50 9.43
CA ALA A 237 -0.76 14.00 10.58
C ALA A 237 -0.35 13.30 11.89
N VAL A 238 -0.24 11.97 11.88
CA VAL A 238 0.24 11.16 13.02
C VAL A 238 1.64 11.60 13.44
N ASP A 239 2.57 11.75 12.50
CA ASP A 239 3.94 12.18 12.79
C ASP A 239 3.98 13.59 13.40
N THR A 240 3.13 14.50 12.91
CA THR A 240 3.00 15.86 13.44
C THR A 240 2.48 15.85 14.87
N ILE A 241 1.38 15.14 15.15
CA ILE A 241 0.80 15.03 16.50
C ILE A 241 1.81 14.38 17.46
N GLN A 242 2.52 13.34 17.03
CA GLN A 242 3.53 12.70 17.88
C GLN A 242 4.73 13.61 18.18
N LYS A 243 5.20 14.39 17.21
CA LYS A 243 6.27 15.39 17.41
C LYS A 243 5.83 16.43 18.43
N GLU A 244 4.60 16.93 18.29
CA GLU A 244 3.98 17.87 19.21
C GLU A 244 3.85 17.31 20.64
N GLU A 245 3.33 16.10 20.80
CA GLU A 245 3.24 15.45 22.12
C GLU A 245 4.60 15.26 22.79
N ARG A 246 5.63 14.87 22.01
CA ARG A 246 7.00 14.74 22.53
C ARG A 246 7.56 16.08 22.95
N ALA A 247 7.40 17.13 22.14
CA ALA A 247 7.83 18.48 22.47
C ALA A 247 7.13 18.98 23.75
N LYS A 248 5.81 18.77 23.87
CA LYS A 248 5.03 19.11 25.06
C LYS A 248 5.50 18.36 26.31
N LYS A 249 5.77 17.05 26.20
CA LYS A 249 6.31 16.25 27.32
C LYS A 249 7.70 16.74 27.75
N GLN A 250 8.58 17.03 26.79
CA GLN A 250 9.92 17.55 27.07
C GLN A 250 9.87 18.93 27.73
N LEU A 251 9.02 19.84 27.22
CA LEU A 251 8.82 21.16 27.79
C LEU A 251 8.25 21.05 29.21
N LYS A 252 7.24 20.20 29.43
CA LYS A 252 6.66 20.00 30.77
C LYS A 252 7.70 19.51 31.76
N PHE A 253 8.48 18.50 31.39
CA PHE A 253 9.56 18.00 32.23
C PHE A 253 10.60 19.09 32.54
N ALA A 254 10.95 19.92 31.56
CA ALA A 254 11.88 21.02 31.76
C ALA A 254 11.30 22.12 32.67
N VAL A 255 10.01 22.45 32.52
CA VAL A 255 9.30 23.38 33.41
C VAL A 255 9.29 22.87 34.84
N ASP A 256 8.90 21.61 35.05
CA ASP A 256 8.86 21.00 36.38
C ASP A 256 10.26 20.94 37.03
N ALA A 257 11.29 20.56 36.26
CA ALA A 257 12.68 20.53 36.75
C ALA A 257 13.20 21.93 37.10
N ASN A 258 12.94 22.94 36.26
CA ASN A 258 13.38 24.31 36.52
C ASN A 258 12.61 24.97 37.67
N ARG A 259 11.33 24.61 37.85
CA ARG A 259 10.54 25.03 39.01
C ARG A 259 11.15 24.49 40.30
N GLN A 260 11.57 23.23 40.31
CA GLN A 260 12.29 22.66 41.45
C GLN A 260 13.60 23.39 41.73
N VAL A 261 14.41 23.66 40.70
CA VAL A 261 15.67 24.41 40.85
C VAL A 261 15.42 25.82 41.41
N LEU A 262 14.37 26.52 40.96
CA LEU A 262 14.00 27.82 41.52
C LEU A 262 13.63 27.74 43.00
N GLU A 263 12.93 26.69 43.43
CA GLU A 263 12.66 26.45 44.85
C GLU A 263 13.93 26.15 45.66
N ASP A 264 14.84 25.36 45.11
CA ASP A 264 16.10 24.99 45.76
C ASP A 264 17.01 26.22 45.90
N MET A 265 17.09 27.08 44.86
CA MET A 265 17.76 28.39 44.94
C MET A 265 17.16 29.28 46.03
N ARG A 266 15.83 29.31 46.19
CA ARG A 266 15.15 30.06 47.27
C ARG A 266 15.47 29.50 48.67
N ARG A 267 15.83 28.23 48.78
CA ARG A 267 16.32 27.60 50.03
C ARG A 267 17.81 27.80 50.27
N GLY A 268 18.52 28.43 49.32
CA GLY A 268 19.96 28.65 49.40
C GLY A 268 20.80 27.47 48.91
N GLU A 269 20.22 26.52 48.19
CA GLU A 269 20.96 25.42 47.57
C GLU A 269 21.66 25.90 46.29
N SER A 270 22.86 25.39 46.03
CA SER A 270 23.74 25.84 44.93
C SER A 270 23.45 25.14 43.59
N THR A 271 22.20 24.79 43.32
CA THR A 271 21.79 24.20 42.04
C THR A 271 21.37 25.29 41.07
N TRP A 272 21.92 25.25 39.85
CA TRP A 272 21.65 26.25 38.82
C TRP A 272 20.74 25.70 37.72
N PRO A 273 19.83 26.51 37.17
CA PRO A 273 18.94 26.10 36.10
C PRO A 273 19.71 25.93 34.78
N ASP A 274 19.22 25.01 33.94
CA ASP A 274 19.65 24.91 32.54
C ASP A 274 18.76 25.83 31.68
N GLY A 275 19.04 27.14 31.75
CA GLY A 275 18.27 28.18 31.06
C GLY A 275 18.29 28.02 29.55
N ARG A 276 19.42 27.56 28.99
CA ARG A 276 19.54 27.27 27.55
C ARG A 276 18.56 26.21 27.09
N ARG A 277 18.51 25.07 27.79
CA ARG A 277 17.58 23.99 27.45
C ARG A 277 16.12 24.42 27.57
N LEU A 278 15.77 25.17 28.61
CA LEU A 278 14.41 25.68 28.79
C LEU A 278 14.02 26.59 27.62
N MET A 279 14.91 27.48 27.19
CA MET A 279 14.70 28.37 26.05
C MET A 279 14.49 27.62 24.74
N ASP A 280 15.34 26.64 24.42
CA ASP A 280 15.21 25.85 23.19
C ASP A 280 13.89 25.08 23.15
N LEU A 281 13.44 24.58 24.31
CA LEU A 281 12.15 23.91 24.43
C LEU A 281 10.96 24.89 24.35
N ILE A 282 11.08 26.11 24.86
CA ILE A 282 10.08 27.17 24.65
C ILE A 282 9.96 27.50 23.16
N LYS A 283 11.08 27.69 22.46
CA LYS A 283 11.10 27.96 21.01
C LYS A 283 10.43 26.83 20.22
N ARG A 284 10.72 25.57 20.55
CA ARG A 284 10.04 24.40 19.94
C ARG A 284 8.56 24.35 20.31
N GLY A 285 8.21 24.63 21.57
CA GLY A 285 6.82 24.65 22.05
C GLY A 285 5.96 25.69 21.35
N ARG A 286 6.52 26.87 21.03
CA ARG A 286 5.83 27.93 20.27
C ARG A 286 5.40 27.52 18.86
N GLN A 287 5.98 26.46 18.29
CA GLN A 287 5.57 25.93 16.99
C GLN A 287 4.22 25.19 17.05
N PHE A 288 3.69 24.94 18.25
CA PHE A 288 2.53 24.10 18.47
C PHE A 288 1.47 24.81 19.33
N ASP A 289 0.30 25.08 18.75
CA ASP A 289 -0.79 25.79 19.44
C ASP A 289 -1.26 25.07 20.71
N SER A 290 -1.22 23.72 20.76
CA SER A 290 -1.65 22.97 21.96
C SER A 290 -0.69 23.07 23.15
N SER A 291 0.47 23.70 22.94
CA SER A 291 1.46 23.98 23.98
C SER A 291 1.40 25.42 24.48
N ALA A 292 0.49 26.26 23.99
CA ALA A 292 0.45 27.70 24.31
C ALA A 292 0.42 28.01 25.82
N GLU A 293 -0.41 27.32 26.60
CA GLU A 293 -0.47 27.51 28.06
C GLU A 293 0.83 27.11 28.75
N LEU A 294 1.42 25.99 28.32
CA LEU A 294 2.67 25.48 28.90
C LEU A 294 3.86 26.37 28.52
N VAL A 295 3.84 26.92 27.30
CA VAL A 295 4.80 27.93 26.84
C VAL A 295 4.67 29.19 27.70
N ALA A 296 3.47 29.70 27.94
CA ALA A 296 3.28 30.88 28.79
C ALA A 296 3.77 30.65 30.24
N ASP A 297 3.50 29.47 30.81
CA ASP A 297 4.02 29.08 32.13
C ASP A 297 5.56 28.98 32.12
N ALA A 298 6.14 28.39 31.07
CA ALA A 298 7.58 28.29 30.90
C ALA A 298 8.26 29.66 30.72
N GLU A 299 7.63 30.59 29.99
CA GLU A 299 8.12 31.96 29.81
C GLU A 299 8.09 32.75 31.11
N LYS A 300 7.01 32.60 31.89
CA LYS A 300 6.93 33.18 33.23
C LYS A 300 8.03 32.62 34.14
N LEU A 301 8.23 31.30 34.14
CA LEU A 301 9.27 30.64 34.92
C LEU A 301 10.68 31.10 34.49
N ALA A 302 10.91 31.30 33.19
CA ALA A 302 12.17 31.83 32.67
C ALA A 302 12.48 33.23 33.25
N GLY A 303 11.48 34.13 33.26
CA GLY A 303 11.63 35.44 33.90
C GLY A 303 11.91 35.35 35.41
N GLU A 304 11.21 34.46 36.13
CA GLU A 304 11.45 34.23 37.56
C GLU A 304 12.87 33.69 37.84
N LEU A 305 13.38 32.79 36.98
CA LEU A 305 14.74 32.26 37.08
C LEU A 305 15.81 33.32 36.81
N GLY A 306 15.60 34.18 35.82
CA GLY A 306 16.54 35.26 35.52
C GLY A 306 16.62 36.28 36.66
N ALA A 307 15.48 36.65 37.24
CA ALA A 307 15.43 37.49 38.43
C ALA A 307 16.15 36.84 39.64
N ALA A 308 15.89 35.56 39.90
CA ALA A 308 16.57 34.83 40.98
C ALA A 308 18.09 34.72 40.75
N GLY A 309 18.53 34.53 39.52
CA GLY A 309 19.95 34.54 39.15
C GLY A 309 20.62 35.89 39.39
N ALA A 310 19.94 36.99 39.05
CA ALA A 310 20.41 38.35 39.33
C ALA A 310 20.53 38.61 40.84
N ASP A 311 19.54 38.18 41.63
CA ASP A 311 19.55 38.31 43.09
C ASP A 311 20.68 37.48 43.72
N PHE A 312 20.95 36.28 43.20
CA PHE A 312 22.07 35.46 43.66
C PHE A 312 23.43 36.14 43.42
N ILE A 313 23.66 36.69 42.22
CA ILE A 313 24.89 37.43 41.91
C ILE A 313 25.05 38.62 42.86
N THR A 314 23.98 39.40 43.05
CA THR A 314 23.99 40.57 43.93
C THR A 314 24.31 40.19 45.38
N SER A 315 23.76 39.05 45.84
CA SER A 315 24.08 38.48 47.15
C SER A 315 25.54 38.05 47.24
N ALA A 316 26.12 37.45 46.20
CA ALA A 316 27.53 37.06 46.18
C ALA A 316 28.45 38.28 46.26
N VAL A 317 28.15 39.36 45.53
CA VAL A 317 28.89 40.63 45.60
C VAL A 317 28.91 41.20 47.02
N SER A 318 27.79 41.07 47.74
CA SER A 318 27.66 41.56 49.11
C SER A 318 28.54 40.82 50.13
N THR A 319 29.07 39.63 49.78
CA THR A 319 30.01 38.89 50.65
C THR A 319 31.44 39.42 50.58
N GLU A 320 31.76 40.23 49.58
CA GLU A 320 33.12 40.72 49.28
C GLU A 320 34.19 39.62 49.16
N GLU A 321 33.81 38.35 49.01
CA GLU A 321 34.74 37.22 48.84
C GLU A 321 34.99 36.98 47.34
N PRO A 322 36.23 37.16 46.81
CA PRO A 322 36.53 37.03 45.39
C PRO A 322 36.12 35.70 44.77
N ARG A 323 36.32 34.59 45.52
CA ARG A 323 35.97 33.24 45.06
C ARG A 323 34.48 33.04 44.91
N SER A 324 33.68 33.59 45.85
CA SER A 324 32.22 33.55 45.82
C SER A 324 31.70 34.31 44.60
N ILE A 325 32.20 35.54 44.39
CA ILE A 325 31.82 36.39 43.25
C ILE A 325 32.19 35.73 41.91
N ALA A 326 33.41 35.23 41.77
CA ALA A 326 33.86 34.56 40.55
C ALA A 326 33.03 33.30 40.24
N SER A 327 32.72 32.49 41.26
CA SER A 327 31.86 31.31 41.11
C SER A 327 30.44 31.67 40.71
N ALA A 328 29.87 32.76 41.24
CA ALA A 328 28.54 33.24 40.87
C ALA A 328 28.49 33.73 39.42
N ILE A 329 29.51 34.48 38.99
CA ILE A 329 29.66 34.96 37.60
C ILE A 329 29.75 33.77 36.63
N GLU A 330 30.60 32.79 36.93
CA GLU A 330 30.78 31.61 36.07
C GLU A 330 29.48 30.79 35.98
N ALA A 331 28.83 30.54 37.12
CA ALA A 331 27.61 29.76 37.16
C ALA A 331 26.45 30.44 36.41
N TYR A 332 26.29 31.76 36.57
CA TYR A 332 25.30 32.53 35.83
C TYR A 332 25.57 32.53 34.32
N ASN A 333 26.82 32.76 33.91
CA ASN A 333 27.20 32.71 32.49
C ASN A 333 26.97 31.32 31.89
N LYS A 334 27.21 30.25 32.66
CA LYS A 334 26.97 28.88 32.21
C LYS A 334 25.48 28.55 32.11
N ALA A 335 24.68 28.98 33.07
CA ALA A 335 23.23 28.73 33.11
C ALA A 335 22.48 29.41 31.96
N PHE A 336 22.87 30.64 31.64
CA PHE A 336 22.18 31.47 30.65
C PHE A 336 22.95 31.66 29.34
N ASN A 337 24.20 31.22 29.24
CA ASN A 337 25.03 31.35 28.03
C ASN A 337 24.99 32.78 27.43
N VAL A 338 25.21 33.78 28.29
CA VAL A 338 24.98 35.21 28.02
C VAL A 338 25.67 35.71 26.74
N GLY A 339 26.82 35.13 26.38
CA GLY A 339 27.60 35.52 25.19
C GLY A 339 26.98 35.11 23.84
N GLU A 340 26.10 34.11 23.81
CA GLU A 340 25.52 33.57 22.57
C GLU A 340 23.99 33.79 22.48
N MET A 341 23.40 34.51 23.45
CA MET A 341 21.96 34.73 23.49
C MET A 341 21.49 35.76 22.46
N THR A 342 20.39 35.45 21.76
CA THR A 342 19.68 36.41 20.90
C THR A 342 18.90 37.42 21.73
N GLU A 343 18.56 38.59 21.17
CA GLU A 343 17.78 39.62 21.88
C GLU A 343 16.42 39.11 22.42
N ALA A 344 15.73 38.28 21.65
CA ALA A 344 14.49 37.64 22.10
C ALA A 344 14.70 36.73 23.34
N SER A 345 15.88 36.11 23.43
CA SER A 345 16.26 35.29 24.59
C SER A 345 16.60 36.14 25.80
N LYS A 346 17.23 37.31 25.60
CA LYS A 346 17.51 38.26 26.68
C LYS A 346 16.22 38.77 27.33
N GLN A 347 15.23 39.10 26.50
CA GLN A 347 13.90 39.53 26.98
C GLN A 347 13.18 38.42 27.76
N LEU A 348 13.30 37.17 27.32
CA LEU A 348 12.62 36.03 27.93
C LEU A 348 13.02 35.79 29.39
N PHE A 349 14.30 35.97 29.73
CA PHE A 349 14.81 35.79 31.09
C PHE A 349 14.95 37.11 31.85
N ASP A 350 14.44 38.24 31.33
CA ASP A 350 14.70 39.57 31.90
C ASP A 350 16.20 39.80 32.17
N LEU A 351 17.05 39.39 31.20
CA LEU A 351 18.50 39.40 31.38
C LEU A 351 19.06 40.81 31.57
N ASP A 352 18.34 41.88 31.24
CA ASP A 352 18.82 43.24 31.45
C ASP A 352 19.16 43.49 32.93
N ARG A 353 18.30 43.03 33.85
CA ARG A 353 18.57 43.11 35.30
C ARG A 353 19.78 42.26 35.68
N GLY A 354 19.87 41.04 35.17
CA GLY A 354 20.98 40.15 35.47
C GLY A 354 22.30 40.57 34.84
N MET A 355 22.29 41.25 33.69
CA MET A 355 23.46 41.83 33.03
C MET A 355 24.03 42.99 33.83
N ILE A 356 23.17 43.85 34.40
CA ILE A 356 23.59 44.89 35.33
C ILE A 356 24.26 44.26 36.56
N ALA A 357 23.61 43.27 37.19
CA ALA A 357 24.17 42.56 38.35
C ALA A 357 25.51 41.87 38.01
N LEU A 358 25.63 41.30 36.80
CA LEU A 358 26.85 40.65 36.31
C LEU A 358 27.99 41.66 36.13
N GLU A 359 27.70 42.85 35.59
CA GLU A 359 28.70 43.90 35.38
C GLU A 359 29.14 44.53 36.71
N ASP A 360 28.20 44.74 37.64
CA ASP A 360 28.50 45.17 39.01
C ASP A 360 29.38 44.14 39.74
N ALA A 361 29.11 42.85 39.54
CA ALA A 361 29.91 41.77 40.10
C ALA A 361 31.32 41.70 39.52
N LYS A 362 31.47 41.85 38.20
CA LYS A 362 32.79 41.93 37.55
C LYS A 362 33.58 43.14 38.03
N SER A 363 32.92 44.30 38.13
CA SER A 363 33.53 45.54 38.63
C SER A 363 33.98 45.38 40.08
N SER A 364 33.16 44.75 40.92
CA SER A 364 33.49 44.46 42.32
C SER A 364 34.64 43.47 42.44
N LEU A 365 34.65 42.39 41.64
CA LEU A 365 35.75 41.42 41.60
C LEU A 365 37.06 42.08 41.17
N ALA A 366 37.04 42.91 40.11
CA ALA A 366 38.21 43.64 39.65
C ALA A 366 38.72 44.63 40.70
N ARG A 367 37.82 45.32 41.41
CA ARG A 367 38.18 46.20 42.54
C ARG A 367 38.89 45.42 43.64
N ILE A 368 38.33 44.30 44.10
CA ILE A 368 38.91 43.49 45.18
C ILE A 368 40.27 42.94 44.75
N GLN A 369 40.41 42.46 43.51
CA GLN A 369 41.69 41.97 42.98
C GLN A 369 42.75 43.07 42.92
N LEU A 370 42.38 44.31 42.57
CA LEU A 370 43.31 45.44 42.59
C LEU A 370 43.71 45.83 44.02
N GLU A 371 42.78 45.77 44.98
CA GLU A 371 43.08 46.00 46.40
C GLU A 371 44.00 44.92 46.98
N GLU A 372 43.77 43.64 46.63
CA GLU A 372 44.65 42.52 46.99
C GLU A 372 46.04 42.68 46.38
N GLN A 373 46.14 42.99 45.08
CA GLN A 373 47.42 43.25 44.41
C GLN A 373 48.15 44.47 45.01
N ALA A 374 47.43 45.54 45.33
CA ALA A 374 48.01 46.71 45.98
C ALA A 374 48.53 46.37 47.39
N LYS A 375 47.82 45.50 48.12
CA LYS A 375 48.25 45.02 49.43
C LYS A 375 49.48 44.10 49.32
N GLU A 376 49.49 43.16 48.38
CA GLU A 376 50.66 42.31 48.10
C GLU A 376 51.87 43.13 47.69
N LEU A 377 51.68 44.17 46.86
CA LEU A 377 52.74 45.07 46.45
C LEU A 377 53.24 45.92 47.61
N ALA A 378 52.36 46.44 48.47
CA ALA A 378 52.74 47.16 49.68
C ALA A 378 53.48 46.25 50.69
N GLU A 379 53.06 44.99 50.84
CA GLU A 379 53.75 43.99 51.66
C GLU A 379 55.13 43.65 51.06
N ALA A 380 55.25 43.51 49.74
CA ALA A 380 56.51 43.28 49.05
C ALA A 380 57.46 44.48 49.16
N GLU A 381 56.95 45.72 49.01
CA GLU A 381 57.72 46.94 49.22
C GLU A 381 58.19 47.08 50.68
N ALA A 382 57.33 46.75 51.65
CA ALA A 382 57.70 46.72 53.06
C ALA A 382 58.78 45.66 53.35
N GLN A 383 58.67 44.46 52.77
CA GLN A 383 59.70 43.42 52.87
C GLN A 383 61.01 43.84 52.20
N ALA A 384 60.95 44.47 51.02
CA ALA A 384 62.12 44.98 50.32
C ALA A 384 62.80 46.11 51.10
N ALA A 385 62.02 47.03 51.69
CA ALA A 385 62.54 48.09 52.57
C ALA A 385 63.18 47.51 53.83
N ALA A 386 62.55 46.50 54.47
CA ALA A 386 63.12 45.80 55.62
C ALA A 386 64.42 45.06 55.25
N MET A 387 64.46 44.40 54.09
CA MET A 387 65.66 43.72 53.58
C MET A 387 66.77 44.72 53.27
N LYS A 388 66.45 45.87 52.65
CA LYS A 388 67.41 46.94 52.40
C LYS A 388 67.97 47.52 53.70
N ALA A 389 67.12 47.77 54.70
CA ALA A 389 67.56 48.21 56.02
C ALA A 389 68.46 47.17 56.72
N ALA A 390 68.16 45.87 56.56
CA ALA A 390 69.01 44.80 57.07
C ALA A 390 70.38 44.74 56.37
N ILE A 391 70.44 44.95 55.04
CA ILE A 391 71.70 45.06 54.29
C ILE A 391 72.49 46.29 54.75
N GLU A 392 71.85 47.45 54.91
CA GLU A 392 72.51 48.66 55.40
C GLU A 392 73.03 48.51 56.84
N ALA A 393 72.30 47.79 57.71
CA ALA A 393 72.77 47.45 59.05
C ALA A 393 73.99 46.53 59.00
N ARG A 394 73.95 45.47 58.18
CA ARG A 394 75.08 44.56 57.98
C ARG A 394 76.31 45.26 57.39
N ASN A 395 76.13 46.13 56.40
CA ASN A 395 77.22 46.91 55.83
C ASN A 395 77.79 47.92 56.83
N ARG A 396 76.99 48.40 57.79
CA ARG A 396 77.49 49.24 58.88
C ARG A 396 78.37 48.43 59.85
N ASP A 397 78.01 47.17 60.11
CA ASP A 397 78.81 46.26 60.93
C ASP A 397 80.10 45.81 60.19
N GLU A 398 80.07 45.61 58.87
CA GLU A 398 81.25 45.26 58.05
C GLU A 398 82.22 46.44 57.83
N VAL A 399 81.82 47.70 58.09
CA VAL A 399 82.71 48.88 57.99
C VAL A 399 83.51 49.13 59.28
N GLU A 400 83.19 48.47 60.39
CA GLU A 400 84.00 48.54 61.63
C GLU A 400 85.05 47.42 61.75
N GLU A 401 85.11 46.47 60.81
CA GLU A 401 86.04 45.35 60.82
C GLU A 401 86.71 45.16 59.45
N ASP A 402 87.53 46.13 59.02
CA ASP A 402 88.83 45.86 58.37
C ASP A 402 89.51 47.15 57.88
N THR A 403 90.35 47.67 58.75
CA THR A 403 91.55 48.41 58.35
C THR A 403 92.70 47.40 58.28
N GLN A 404 92.96 46.81 57.12
CA GLN A 404 94.33 46.44 56.71
C GLN A 404 94.43 45.91 55.27
N ASP A 405 95.47 46.42 54.62
CA ASP A 405 96.24 45.86 53.50
C ASP A 405 95.70 45.92 52.07
N ALA A 406 96.29 46.88 51.33
CA ALA A 406 96.49 46.84 49.89
C ALA A 406 97.34 45.63 49.48
N PRO A 407 97.20 45.16 48.22
CA PRO A 407 98.34 45.38 47.32
C PRO A 407 98.00 45.71 45.86
N SER A 408 99.07 46.18 45.24
CA SER A 408 99.41 46.57 43.87
C SER A 408 98.91 45.75 42.68
N GLU A 409 98.67 46.52 41.60
CA GLU A 409 98.90 46.25 40.17
C GLU A 409 99.39 44.86 39.75
N GLU A 410 98.64 44.21 38.86
CA GLU A 410 99.23 43.36 37.82
C GLU A 410 98.40 43.42 36.53
N GLN A 411 99.10 43.68 35.42
CA GLN A 411 98.61 43.73 34.05
C GLN A 411 98.36 42.30 33.54
N GLY A 412 97.28 42.09 32.78
CA GLY A 412 96.98 40.81 32.13
C GLY A 412 96.17 41.01 30.85
N GLU A 413 96.84 40.80 29.73
CA GLU A 413 96.33 40.80 28.35
C GLU A 413 95.37 39.62 28.07
N VAL A 414 94.31 39.89 27.28
CA VAL A 414 93.77 39.13 26.09
C VAL A 414 93.55 37.60 26.25
N PRO A 415 92.38 36.99 25.92
CA PRO A 415 91.96 36.91 24.50
C PRO A 415 90.46 36.83 24.14
N LEU A 416 90.21 37.31 22.91
CA LEU A 416 89.18 36.86 21.98
C LEU A 416 89.49 35.42 21.52
N ASP A 417 88.52 34.50 21.65
CA ASP A 417 88.39 33.25 20.88
C ASP A 417 86.90 32.82 21.06
N ASP A 418 86.03 32.73 20.05
CA ASP A 418 86.08 31.98 18.78
C ASP A 418 86.35 30.48 18.92
N THR A 419 85.35 29.77 19.45
CA THR A 419 85.06 28.35 19.14
C THR A 419 83.54 28.21 19.15
N GLN A 420 82.79 28.05 18.05
CA GLN A 420 82.83 27.00 17.03
C GLN A 420 83.06 25.58 17.58
N ASN A 421 81.94 24.90 17.83
CA ASN A 421 81.69 23.46 17.63
C ASN A 421 80.16 23.32 17.67
N VAL A 422 79.45 23.24 16.55
CA VAL A 422 79.31 22.05 15.68
C VAL A 422 79.19 20.76 16.48
N PHE A 423 77.98 20.49 16.94
CA PHE A 423 77.38 19.16 16.82
C PHE A 423 75.97 19.35 16.27
N GLU A 424 75.81 19.01 15.00
CA GLU A 424 74.55 18.51 14.46
C GLU A 424 74.18 17.26 15.25
N ASP A 425 73.01 17.25 15.87
CA ASP A 425 72.05 16.15 15.69
C ASP A 425 70.71 16.57 16.28
N GLY A 426 69.67 16.42 15.45
CA GLY A 426 68.35 16.99 15.68
C GLY A 426 67.60 16.41 16.87
N ILE A 427 67.03 17.30 17.68
CA ILE A 427 65.94 17.02 18.62
C ILE A 427 65.07 18.30 18.63
N SER A 428 64.05 18.34 17.78
CA SER A 428 62.64 18.16 18.18
C SER A 428 62.06 19.37 18.90
N ASP A 429 61.11 20.01 18.22
CA ASP A 429 60.02 20.75 18.84
C ASP A 429 59.45 19.90 19.99
N ASN A 430 59.68 20.35 21.21
CA ASN A 430 59.07 19.76 22.40
C ASN A 430 58.60 20.89 23.32
N ASN A 431 57.65 21.65 22.80
CA ASN A 431 56.60 22.23 23.65
C ASN A 431 55.69 21.06 24.04
N SER A 432 56.16 20.24 24.98
CA SER A 432 55.36 19.23 25.66
C SER A 432 54.56 19.94 26.76
N SER A 433 53.54 20.68 26.36
CA SER A 433 52.31 20.60 27.13
C SER A 433 51.81 19.18 26.94
N GLU A 434 51.52 18.52 28.06
CA GLU A 434 51.08 17.14 28.18
C GLU A 434 50.37 16.66 26.90
N THR A 435 51.00 15.70 26.20
CA THR A 435 50.32 14.90 25.20
C THR A 435 49.29 14.05 25.92
N ALA A 436 48.17 14.69 26.29
CA ALA A 436 46.90 14.02 26.35
C ALA A 436 46.80 13.28 25.03
N VAL A 437 46.95 11.96 25.09
CA VAL A 437 46.74 11.07 23.97
C VAL A 437 45.34 11.39 23.47
N CYS A 438 45.25 12.28 22.49
CA CYS A 438 44.00 12.55 21.83
C CYS A 438 43.74 11.25 21.08
N THR A 439 42.92 10.39 21.66
CA THR A 439 42.27 9.30 20.94
C THR A 439 41.44 9.97 19.86
N HIS A 440 42.08 10.26 18.72
CA HIS A 440 41.55 11.16 17.72
C HIS A 440 40.21 10.63 17.21
N TYR A 441 39.14 11.32 17.58
CA TYR A 441 37.83 11.10 17.02
C TYR A 441 37.73 11.91 15.73
N TYR A 442 37.84 11.24 14.58
CA TYR A 442 37.82 11.88 13.27
C TYR A 442 36.39 11.99 12.74
N LEU A 443 36.04 13.15 12.18
CA LEU A 443 34.81 13.42 11.43
C LEU A 443 35.13 13.54 9.93
N TRP A 444 34.24 13.01 9.09
CA TRP A 444 34.42 13.05 7.63
C TRP A 444 34.13 14.46 7.09
N LYS A 445 35.08 15.02 6.33
CA LYS A 445 34.99 16.36 5.71
C LYS A 445 34.64 16.32 4.22
N GLY A 446 34.86 15.18 3.55
CA GLY A 446 34.64 15.02 2.11
C GLY A 446 35.78 14.27 1.43
N GLY A 447 35.49 13.48 0.40
CA GLY A 447 36.48 12.67 -0.30
C GLY A 447 37.26 11.74 0.64
N THR A 448 38.59 11.83 0.62
CA THR A 448 39.52 11.08 1.49
C THR A 448 39.95 11.86 2.74
N SER A 449 39.40 13.05 2.98
CA SER A 449 39.79 13.94 4.09
C SER A 449 38.90 13.75 5.32
N VAL A 450 39.54 13.73 6.49
CA VAL A 450 38.89 13.72 7.80
C VAL A 450 39.58 14.71 8.75
N ALA A 451 38.84 15.29 9.69
CA ALA A 451 39.37 16.21 10.69
C ALA A 451 39.06 15.69 12.10
N CYS A 452 40.01 15.79 13.03
CA CYS A 452 39.73 15.44 14.42
C CYS A 452 38.77 16.46 15.07
N SER A 453 37.68 15.98 15.68
CA SER A 453 36.67 16.85 16.31
C SER A 453 37.19 17.62 17.54
N ARG A 454 38.28 17.16 18.16
CA ARG A 454 38.85 17.80 19.36
C ARG A 454 39.98 18.78 19.05
N CYS A 455 40.93 18.39 18.22
CA CYS A 455 42.13 19.21 17.96
C CYS A 455 42.17 19.81 16.54
N GLY A 456 41.17 19.55 15.69
CA GLY A 456 41.12 20.07 14.33
C GLY A 456 42.14 19.47 13.37
N ASN A 457 42.99 18.53 13.81
CA ASN A 457 44.03 17.95 12.97
C ASN A 457 43.42 17.21 11.76
N GLU A 458 43.75 17.68 10.56
CA GLU A 458 43.25 17.14 9.30
C GLU A 458 44.18 16.04 8.78
N ARG A 459 43.58 14.95 8.29
CA ARG A 459 44.30 13.84 7.66
C ARG A 459 43.59 13.37 6.42
N ASN A 460 44.38 13.10 5.39
CA ASN A 460 43.95 12.32 4.24
C ASN A 460 44.27 10.84 4.49
N SER A 461 43.29 9.97 4.27
CA SER A 461 43.48 8.52 4.39
C SER A 461 43.17 7.83 3.07
N THR A 462 44.03 6.91 2.66
CA THR A 462 43.81 6.04 1.49
C THR A 462 43.07 4.76 1.86
N ASN A 463 42.80 4.51 3.14
CA ASN A 463 42.07 3.34 3.60
C ASN A 463 40.55 3.55 3.53
N LEU A 464 39.93 3.02 2.47
CA LEU A 464 38.50 3.19 2.17
C LEU A 464 37.57 2.60 3.25
N GLU A 465 37.92 1.48 3.88
CA GLU A 465 37.10 0.85 4.92
C GLU A 465 37.06 1.67 6.21
N TRP A 466 38.21 2.26 6.58
CA TRP A 466 38.27 3.18 7.71
C TRP A 466 37.47 4.47 7.43
N LEU A 467 37.60 5.04 6.23
CA LEU A 467 36.82 6.20 5.81
C LEU A 467 35.31 5.91 5.81
N ALA A 468 34.87 4.75 5.33
CA ALA A 468 33.46 4.36 5.38
C ALA A 468 32.93 4.27 6.83
N ARG A 469 33.73 3.75 7.76
CA ARG A 469 33.40 3.71 9.20
C ARG A 469 33.37 5.09 9.84
N VAL A 470 34.26 6.01 9.44
CA VAL A 470 34.26 7.40 9.90
C VAL A 470 33.04 8.14 9.34
N LYS A 471 32.76 8.03 8.04
CA LYS A 471 31.58 8.60 7.37
C LYS A 471 30.27 8.14 8.02
N LYS A 472 30.12 6.83 8.25
CA LYS A 472 28.93 6.28 8.92
C LYS A 472 28.75 6.82 10.35
N ARG A 473 29.84 7.07 11.08
CA ARG A 473 29.79 7.68 12.43
C ARG A 473 29.47 9.17 12.38
N THR A 474 30.01 9.91 11.41
CA THR A 474 29.71 11.34 11.21
C THR A 474 28.24 11.54 10.90
N VAL A 475 27.65 10.74 10.01
CA VAL A 475 26.22 10.80 9.66
C VAL A 475 25.31 10.39 10.83
N LYS A 476 25.77 9.50 11.72
CA LYS A 476 24.98 9.04 12.88
C LYS A 476 25.04 10.00 14.08
N GLY A 477 26.04 10.87 14.13
CA GLY A 477 26.27 11.81 15.24
C GLY A 477 25.84 13.25 14.97
N MET A 478 25.42 13.56 13.73
CA MET A 478 24.83 14.85 13.38
C MET A 478 23.33 14.65 13.26
N ASP A 479 22.56 15.28 14.15
CA ASP A 479 21.11 15.46 13.95
C ASP A 479 20.93 16.19 12.61
N MET A 480 20.01 15.68 11.78
CA MET A 480 19.80 16.12 10.39
C MET A 480 19.43 17.61 10.22
N ASP A 481 19.23 18.35 11.30
CA ASP A 481 18.75 19.74 11.27
C ASP A 481 19.85 20.80 11.12
N ASP A 482 21.15 20.45 11.28
CA ASP A 482 22.27 21.42 11.19
C ASP A 482 22.98 21.45 9.81
N LEU A 483 22.45 20.78 8.79
CA LEU A 483 22.99 20.80 7.42
C LEU A 483 22.34 21.89 6.56
N VAL A 484 22.74 23.16 6.77
CA VAL A 484 22.69 24.16 5.71
C VAL A 484 23.97 24.03 4.88
N ILE A 485 23.87 23.33 3.75
CA ILE A 485 24.90 23.35 2.70
C ILE A 485 24.74 24.66 1.94
N PRO A 486 25.76 25.55 1.85
CA PRO A 486 25.69 26.71 0.98
C PRO A 486 25.65 26.23 -0.47
N ASP A 487 24.64 26.66 -1.21
CA ASP A 487 24.42 26.36 -2.62
C ASP A 487 25.68 26.65 -3.45
N ALA A 488 26.21 25.60 -4.09
CA ALA A 488 27.16 25.75 -5.16
C ALA A 488 26.36 26.19 -6.40
N THR A 489 26.41 27.49 -6.72
CA THR A 489 25.92 28.06 -7.97
C THR A 489 26.47 27.29 -9.16
N ARG A 490 25.62 26.47 -9.77
CA ARG A 490 25.88 25.79 -11.03
C ARG A 490 25.36 26.68 -12.15
N GLU A 491 26.27 27.37 -12.82
CA GLU A 491 26.05 27.97 -14.14
C GLU A 491 25.51 26.90 -15.09
N THR A 492 24.21 26.96 -15.38
CA THR A 492 23.61 26.32 -16.54
C THR A 492 23.86 27.21 -17.75
N GLN A 493 24.87 26.85 -18.56
CA GLN A 493 24.94 27.29 -19.94
C GLN A 493 23.74 26.73 -20.70
N GLU A 494 22.88 27.63 -21.16
CA GLU A 494 21.88 27.40 -22.19
C GLU A 494 22.58 26.93 -23.47
N ILE A 495 22.35 25.68 -23.87
CA ILE A 495 22.54 25.24 -25.24
C ILE A 495 21.14 25.09 -25.82
N GLU A 496 20.70 26.13 -26.53
CA GLU A 496 19.52 26.10 -27.39
C GLU A 496 19.72 25.07 -28.50
N TYR A 497 18.86 24.04 -28.54
CA TYR A 497 18.65 23.24 -29.74
C TYR A 497 17.30 23.63 -30.35
N PRO A 498 17.26 24.04 -31.64
CA PRO A 498 16.00 24.37 -32.29
C PRO A 498 15.21 23.10 -32.60
N VAL A 499 14.00 23.02 -32.05
CA VAL A 499 12.97 22.04 -32.42
C VAL A 499 12.48 22.37 -33.83
N GLN A 500 12.98 21.66 -34.83
CA GLN A 500 12.38 21.62 -36.16
C GLN A 500 11.28 20.54 -36.18
N ASN A 501 10.04 21.01 -36.33
CA ASN A 501 8.90 20.20 -36.73
C ASN A 501 9.16 19.58 -38.12
N GLY A 502 9.30 18.26 -38.16
CA GLY A 502 9.48 17.49 -39.39
C GLY A 502 8.56 16.27 -39.39
N TYR A 503 7.45 16.39 -40.12
CA TYR A 503 6.57 15.33 -40.55
C TYR A 503 7.35 14.33 -41.43
N VAL A 504 7.32 13.02 -41.14
CA VAL A 504 7.81 11.98 -42.08
C VAL A 504 6.78 10.85 -42.17
N PRO A 505 6.44 10.34 -43.38
CA PRO A 505 5.26 9.52 -43.62
C PRO A 505 5.52 8.01 -43.46
N ALA A 506 4.42 7.29 -43.25
CA ALA A 506 4.33 5.83 -43.24
C ALA A 506 4.62 5.23 -44.63
N SER A 507 5.88 4.91 -44.90
CA SER A 507 6.27 3.93 -45.93
C SER A 507 7.77 3.64 -45.80
N HIS A 508 8.15 2.61 -45.04
CA HIS A 508 9.38 1.81 -45.19
C HIS A 508 9.57 0.94 -43.94
N LEU A 509 8.90 -0.21 -43.89
CA LEU A 509 9.24 -1.34 -43.00
C LEU A 509 8.69 -2.63 -43.65
N ALA A 510 9.19 -2.93 -44.84
CA ALA A 510 9.10 -4.24 -45.47
C ALA A 510 10.53 -4.67 -45.74
N ASP A 511 11.12 -5.38 -44.78
CA ASP A 511 12.24 -6.32 -44.99
C ASP A 511 12.78 -6.78 -43.62
N LEU A 512 12.08 -7.74 -43.00
CA LEU A 512 12.71 -8.71 -42.10
C LEU A 512 11.93 -10.02 -42.26
N GLY A 513 12.44 -10.88 -43.15
CA GLY A 513 11.95 -12.23 -43.34
C GLY A 513 12.16 -13.06 -42.07
N LEU A 514 11.06 -13.45 -41.44
CA LEU A 514 11.04 -14.50 -40.43
C LEU A 514 10.11 -15.61 -40.91
N ARG A 515 10.70 -16.81 -40.93
CA ARG A 515 10.16 -18.04 -41.50
C ARG A 515 8.97 -18.54 -40.68
N GLU A 516 7.91 -18.91 -41.40
CA GLU A 516 6.74 -19.62 -40.88
C GLU A 516 7.14 -21.02 -40.36
N HIS A 517 6.98 -21.26 -39.06
CA HIS A 517 6.92 -22.62 -38.51
C HIS A 517 5.48 -23.12 -38.56
N LYS A 518 5.22 -24.05 -39.48
CA LYS A 518 3.97 -24.83 -39.56
C LYS A 518 3.85 -25.74 -38.35
N ILE A 519 2.78 -25.56 -37.57
CA ILE A 519 2.31 -26.52 -36.57
C ILE A 519 1.29 -27.44 -37.26
N PRO A 520 1.42 -28.78 -37.19
CA PRO A 520 0.47 -29.70 -37.80
C PRO A 520 -0.84 -29.78 -36.99
N PRO A 521 -1.99 -30.06 -37.64
CA PRO A 521 -3.26 -30.21 -36.93
C PRO A 521 -3.28 -31.53 -36.13
N PHE A 522 -3.57 -31.43 -34.83
CA PHE A 522 -3.85 -32.59 -34.00
C PHE A 522 -5.30 -33.03 -34.19
N ASP A 523 -5.43 -34.31 -34.51
CA ASP A 523 -6.64 -35.08 -34.73
C ASP A 523 -7.13 -35.60 -33.37
N VAL A 524 -8.29 -35.13 -32.89
CA VAL A 524 -8.90 -35.65 -31.65
C VAL A 524 -10.06 -36.55 -32.04
N THR A 525 -9.74 -37.84 -32.10
CA THR A 525 -10.71 -38.93 -32.22
C THR A 525 -11.42 -39.16 -30.89
N ALA A 526 -12.73 -39.32 -30.99
CA ALA A 526 -13.64 -39.64 -29.91
C ALA A 526 -13.39 -41.04 -29.31
N LYS A 527 -13.33 -41.11 -27.98
CA LYS A 527 -13.67 -42.27 -27.13
C LYS A 527 -14.40 -41.67 -25.92
N GLY A 528 -15.67 -41.96 -25.65
CA GLY A 528 -16.25 -43.28 -25.50
C GLY A 528 -16.13 -43.67 -24.03
N LEU A 529 -17.05 -43.20 -23.18
CA LEU A 529 -17.21 -43.72 -21.82
C LEU A 529 -18.68 -43.90 -21.46
N HIS A 530 -18.94 -45.12 -20.99
CA HIS A 530 -20.21 -45.76 -20.71
C HIS A 530 -20.93 -45.21 -19.48
N ASP A 531 -22.26 -45.21 -19.60
CA ASP A 531 -23.27 -45.70 -18.65
C ASP A 531 -22.95 -45.68 -17.15
N ARG A 532 -23.65 -44.81 -16.41
CA ARG A 532 -24.00 -45.06 -15.01
C ARG A 532 -25.52 -44.91 -14.81
N PRO A 533 -26.19 -45.88 -14.17
CA PRO A 533 -27.63 -45.85 -14.00
C PRO A 533 -28.07 -44.93 -12.86
N PHE A 534 -29.22 -44.34 -13.11
CA PHE A 534 -30.04 -43.50 -12.27
C PHE A 534 -30.60 -44.29 -11.07
N ILE A 535 -30.45 -43.80 -9.84
CA ILE A 535 -31.15 -44.32 -8.65
C ILE A 535 -32.10 -43.23 -8.15
N PRO A 536 -33.42 -43.48 -8.06
CA PRO A 536 -34.37 -42.49 -7.55
C PRO A 536 -34.35 -42.50 -6.01
N ALA A 537 -34.19 -41.32 -5.42
CA ALA A 537 -34.32 -41.09 -3.99
C ALA A 537 -35.80 -41.14 -3.59
N THR A 538 -36.20 -42.19 -2.88
CA THR A 538 -37.48 -42.26 -2.16
C THR A 538 -37.34 -41.57 -0.83
N GLY A 539 -38.20 -40.57 -0.58
CA GLY A 539 -38.30 -39.88 0.70
C GLY A 539 -38.74 -40.80 1.83
N ARG A 540 -38.17 -40.56 3.01
CA ARG A 540 -38.75 -40.92 4.30
C ARG A 540 -38.40 -39.86 5.33
N GLU A 541 -39.43 -39.13 5.72
CA GLU A 541 -39.49 -38.30 6.91
C GLU A 541 -39.23 -39.16 8.15
N ARG A 542 -38.39 -38.67 9.06
CA ARG A 542 -38.42 -39.04 10.47
C ARG A 542 -38.13 -37.85 11.37
N PRO A 543 -38.71 -37.85 12.59
CA PRO A 543 -39.10 -36.65 13.29
C PRO A 543 -38.03 -36.12 14.24
N VAL A 544 -38.22 -34.84 14.56
CA VAL A 544 -37.52 -34.02 15.53
C VAL A 544 -37.60 -34.64 16.94
N GLU A 545 -36.45 -34.93 17.54
CA GLU A 545 -36.32 -35.08 18.99
C GLU A 545 -35.56 -33.87 19.56
N VAL A 546 -36.25 -33.16 20.46
CA VAL A 546 -35.73 -32.05 21.26
C VAL A 546 -35.24 -32.63 22.59
N THR A 547 -34.01 -32.34 23.01
CA THR A 547 -33.59 -32.37 24.42
C THR A 547 -32.25 -31.61 24.60
N PRO A 548 -31.88 -31.15 25.81
CA PRO A 548 -31.56 -29.75 26.03
C PRO A 548 -30.10 -29.50 26.43
N LEU A 549 -29.74 -28.20 26.40
CA LEU A 549 -28.59 -27.56 27.03
C LEU A 549 -27.99 -28.28 28.25
N ARG A 550 -26.69 -28.55 28.20
CA ARG A 550 -25.82 -28.41 29.38
C ARG A 550 -24.33 -28.27 29.02
N THR A 551 -23.80 -27.13 29.45
CA THR A 551 -22.48 -26.86 30.07
C THR A 551 -21.20 -27.42 29.43
N ALA A 552 -20.35 -26.47 29.03
CA ALA A 552 -18.92 -26.59 28.75
C ALA A 552 -18.14 -27.39 29.82
N PRO A 553 -16.99 -27.95 29.43
CA PRO A 553 -15.74 -27.30 29.88
C PRO A 553 -14.58 -27.31 28.86
N VAL A 554 -13.77 -26.26 29.00
CA VAL A 554 -12.29 -26.19 28.91
C VAL A 554 -11.63 -26.54 27.56
N MET A 555 -11.11 -25.49 26.93
CA MET A 555 -10.21 -25.57 25.77
C MET A 555 -8.82 -26.03 26.23
N GLU A 556 -8.31 -27.09 25.60
CA GLU A 556 -6.89 -27.41 25.54
C GLU A 556 -6.36 -27.05 24.15
N ASP A 557 -5.19 -26.44 24.13
CA ASP A 557 -4.47 -25.95 22.96
C ASP A 557 -4.20 -27.06 21.94
N SER A 558 -4.75 -26.92 20.73
CA SER A 558 -4.37 -27.70 19.55
C SER A 558 -3.86 -26.74 18.48
N THR A 559 -2.54 -26.52 18.48
CA THR A 559 -1.81 -25.98 17.32
C THR A 559 -1.85 -27.01 16.19
N ALA A 560 -2.90 -26.96 15.37
CA ALA A 560 -2.98 -27.71 14.13
C ALA A 560 -2.12 -27.01 13.06
N ASP A 561 -1.11 -27.74 12.60
CA ASP A 561 -0.17 -27.35 11.54
C ASP A 561 -0.87 -27.49 10.18
N ILE A 562 -1.23 -26.35 9.56
CA ILE A 562 -2.02 -26.29 8.29
C ILE A 562 -1.08 -26.34 7.06
N SER A 563 0.21 -26.63 7.24
CA SER A 563 1.22 -26.34 6.22
C SER A 563 1.38 -27.40 5.11
N GLU A 564 0.96 -28.65 5.31
CA GLU A 564 1.25 -29.74 4.35
C GLU A 564 0.07 -30.11 3.43
N GLU A 565 -1.18 -30.02 3.91
CA GLU A 565 -2.37 -30.41 3.13
C GLU A 565 -2.81 -29.33 2.12
N PHE A 566 -2.46 -28.06 2.37
CA PHE A 566 -2.71 -26.95 1.45
C PHE A 566 -1.75 -26.94 0.25
N ALA A 567 -0.53 -27.44 0.43
CA ALA A 567 0.51 -27.46 -0.61
C ALA A 567 0.26 -28.52 -1.70
N MET A 568 -0.65 -29.48 -1.47
CA MET A 568 -1.00 -30.52 -2.44
C MET A 568 -2.27 -30.25 -3.25
N GLN A 569 -2.98 -29.15 -2.99
CA GLN A 569 -4.16 -28.77 -3.77
C GLN A 569 -3.73 -28.10 -5.08
N ASN A 570 -3.92 -28.81 -6.18
CA ASN A 570 -3.63 -28.34 -7.52
C ASN A 570 -4.75 -27.37 -7.97
N PHE A 571 -4.55 -26.07 -7.79
CA PHE A 571 -5.56 -25.03 -8.04
C PHE A 571 -5.83 -24.70 -9.53
N GLY A 572 -5.22 -25.43 -10.46
CA GLY A 572 -5.57 -25.33 -11.88
C GLY A 572 -5.22 -23.98 -12.54
N PHE A 573 -4.30 -23.22 -11.97
CA PHE A 573 -3.76 -22.01 -12.61
C PHE A 573 -2.57 -22.39 -13.48
N ASP A 574 -2.70 -22.13 -14.78
CA ASP A 574 -1.63 -22.27 -15.76
C ASP A 574 -0.72 -21.05 -15.66
N ILE A 575 0.35 -21.16 -14.87
CA ILE A 575 1.28 -20.06 -14.57
C ILE A 575 2.06 -19.62 -15.83
N ASP A 576 2.19 -20.50 -16.81
CA ASP A 576 2.88 -20.20 -18.08
C ASP A 576 2.05 -19.30 -19.02
N ALA A 577 0.76 -19.05 -18.72
CA ALA A 577 -0.09 -18.14 -19.47
C ALA A 577 0.00 -16.67 -19.03
N ILE A 578 0.77 -16.35 -17.98
CA ILE A 578 0.83 -14.99 -17.38
C ILE A 578 2.09 -14.22 -17.81
N ILE A 579 3.01 -14.83 -18.55
CA ILE A 579 4.24 -14.18 -19.02
C ILE A 579 4.32 -14.26 -20.55
N ASP A 580 3.55 -13.42 -21.24
CA ASP A 580 3.97 -12.82 -22.51
C ASP A 580 3.00 -11.68 -22.89
N ASP A 581 3.42 -10.45 -22.57
CA ASP A 581 2.96 -9.21 -23.22
C ASP A 581 4.10 -8.18 -23.03
N SER A 582 5.13 -8.30 -23.87
CA SER A 582 6.15 -7.27 -24.08
C SER A 582 6.47 -7.12 -25.57
#